data_AF-K9XGI0-F1
#
_entry.id   AF-K9XGI0-F1
#
_cell.length_a   1.000
_cell.length_b   1.000
_cell.length_c   1.000
_cell.angle_alpha   90.00
_cell.angle_beta   90.00
_cell.angle_gamma   90.00
#
_symmetry.space_group_name_H-M   'P 1'
#
loop_
_entity.id
_entity.type
_entity.pdbx_description
1 polymer ?
#
loop_
_entity_poly.entity_id
_entity_poly.type
_entity_poly.pdbx_seq_one_letter_code
_entity_poly.pdbx_strand_id
1 'polypeptide(L)'
;MNNMHISITQSLTIASTGLLLSLLSSYGSEALAQNRDVAVVVVGQQQPLSPTAIKNSLPHRNSLAPLYLPNLTPSSQAEINQSGVTPGVATPGKVSNQGNRMNGEFSTNSADNSIIPQAFGSFSVPYTSKRVSHLPTSAVGAGSNAYLSATYPYRTMGRLTFNIGSRTTHCSATLIRRSVIVTAAHCIQDFGTGTSLFSGFTFTPASYNGSAPYGSWAWESLVRPASWANGTDTGSGAARNNDLAVIALRKNSQGQFIGDITGYLTYGWNNYSFVSSSRTGNLSVAALTTTGYPALSDSGRIMQRSDGPSYLTTVSGAKQIYQGSNFTGGASGGAWLANFGYQEPAFSGGANAGNASIPNVIVGVTSWGSIDPNSPKDNYSSQFAQNTQYPSSSYGTFGAGNIGSLLNTLCSSRPSGSSQTFQQLGYCN
;
A
#
# COMPACT_ATOMS: atom_id res chain seq x y z
N MET A 1 81.33 7.26 -59.85
CA MET A 1 80.38 8.33 -59.43
C MET A 1 79.02 7.68 -59.21
N ASN A 2 78.65 7.65 -57.93
CA ASN A 2 77.38 7.36 -57.25
C ASN A 2 76.42 6.26 -57.73
N ASN A 3 76.38 5.23 -56.89
CA ASN A 3 75.52 4.06 -56.92
C ASN A 3 74.09 4.36 -56.41
N MET A 4 73.15 3.97 -57.26
CA MET A 4 71.79 3.47 -57.07
C MET A 4 71.33 3.16 -55.62
N HIS A 5 70.22 3.80 -55.24
CA HIS A 5 69.52 3.67 -53.96
C HIS A 5 68.81 2.32 -53.79
N ILE A 6 69.02 1.69 -52.64
CA ILE A 6 68.18 0.64 -52.05
C ILE A 6 67.52 1.25 -50.80
N SER A 7 66.20 1.11 -50.65
CA SER A 7 65.53 1.28 -49.35
C SER A 7 64.69 0.06 -49.04
N ILE A 8 64.95 -0.47 -47.86
CA ILE A 8 64.57 -1.77 -47.33
C ILE A 8 63.20 -1.65 -46.66
N THR A 9 62.28 -2.54 -47.03
CA THR A 9 61.04 -2.82 -46.31
C THR A 9 61.36 -3.56 -45.00
N GLN A 10 60.99 -3.00 -43.85
CA GLN A 10 60.97 -3.71 -42.56
C GLN A 10 59.53 -3.95 -42.10
N SER A 11 59.23 -5.21 -41.82
CA SER A 11 57.99 -5.69 -41.22
C SER A 11 57.95 -5.38 -39.72
N LEU A 12 56.86 -4.78 -39.24
CA LEU A 12 56.65 -4.49 -37.82
C LEU A 12 55.71 -5.55 -37.21
N THR A 13 56.26 -6.44 -36.39
CA THR A 13 55.51 -7.29 -35.45
C THR A 13 55.16 -6.49 -34.20
N ILE A 14 53.87 -6.30 -33.92
CA ILE A 14 53.38 -5.68 -32.67
C ILE A 14 53.08 -6.81 -31.68
N ALA A 15 53.86 -6.87 -30.60
CA ALA A 15 53.63 -7.71 -29.44
C ALA A 15 53.04 -6.89 -28.28
N SER A 16 52.23 -7.56 -27.46
CA SER A 16 51.84 -7.24 -26.08
C SER A 16 50.90 -6.04 -25.81
N THR A 17 49.60 -6.23 -26.07
CA THR A 17 48.50 -5.66 -25.28
C THR A 17 48.13 -6.64 -24.17
N GLY A 18 48.77 -6.51 -23.01
CA GLY A 18 48.55 -7.48 -21.94
C GLY A 18 48.93 -6.97 -20.55
N LEU A 19 48.55 -5.74 -20.18
CA LEU A 19 48.64 -5.31 -18.78
C LEU A 19 47.76 -4.10 -18.40
N LEU A 20 46.66 -3.81 -19.12
CA LEU A 20 45.75 -2.71 -18.78
C LEU A 20 44.28 -3.12 -18.62
N LEU A 21 43.98 -4.42 -18.50
CA LEU A 21 42.60 -4.94 -18.44
C LEU A 21 42.22 -5.63 -17.11
N SER A 22 43.07 -5.56 -16.08
CA SER A 22 42.82 -6.20 -14.78
C SER A 22 42.44 -5.24 -13.64
N LEU A 23 42.41 -3.93 -13.88
CA LEU A 23 42.08 -2.92 -12.85
C LEU A 23 40.71 -2.24 -13.04
N LEU A 24 39.96 -2.57 -14.09
CA LEU A 24 38.61 -2.05 -14.37
C LEU A 24 37.48 -3.03 -13.98
N SER A 25 37.79 -4.25 -13.57
CA SER A 25 36.79 -5.29 -13.26
C SER A 25 36.37 -5.34 -11.78
N SER A 26 37.13 -4.74 -10.87
CA SER A 26 36.78 -4.70 -9.43
C SER A 26 35.83 -3.56 -9.06
N TYR A 27 35.93 -2.40 -9.71
CA TYR A 27 35.06 -1.24 -9.41
C TYR A 27 33.66 -1.33 -10.04
N GLY A 28 33.49 -2.08 -11.13
CA GLY A 28 32.17 -2.26 -11.77
C GLY A 28 31.22 -3.17 -10.99
N SER A 29 31.76 -4.08 -10.18
CA SER A 29 30.98 -5.10 -9.46
C SER A 29 30.32 -4.55 -8.18
N GLU A 30 30.96 -3.60 -7.51
CA GLU A 30 30.43 -2.98 -6.28
C GLU A 30 29.35 -1.92 -6.57
N ALA A 31 29.49 -1.15 -7.66
CA ALA A 31 28.48 -0.19 -8.10
C ALA A 31 27.20 -0.88 -8.65
N LEU A 32 27.33 -2.08 -9.23
CA LEU A 32 26.19 -2.89 -9.68
C LEU A 32 25.49 -3.64 -8.53
N ALA A 33 26.20 -3.93 -7.44
CA ALA A 33 25.62 -4.57 -6.25
C ALA A 33 24.71 -3.63 -5.46
N GLN A 34 24.93 -2.31 -5.50
CA GLN A 34 24.10 -1.32 -4.81
C GLN A 34 22.71 -1.10 -5.43
N ASN A 35 22.47 -1.52 -6.68
CA ASN A 35 21.23 -1.22 -7.42
C ASN A 35 20.25 -2.40 -7.52
N ARG A 36 20.49 -3.51 -6.83
CA ARG A 36 19.55 -4.64 -6.78
C ARG A 36 18.78 -4.66 -5.48
N ASP A 37 17.50 -5.00 -5.54
CA ASP A 37 16.69 -5.23 -4.34
C ASP A 37 17.35 -6.33 -3.50
N VAL A 38 17.45 -6.12 -2.19
CA VAL A 38 18.04 -7.08 -1.27
C VAL A 38 17.01 -7.47 -0.21
N ALA A 39 16.87 -8.78 0.01
CA ALA A 39 16.11 -9.30 1.14
C ALA A 39 16.88 -9.11 2.44
N VAL A 40 16.26 -8.42 3.39
CA VAL A 40 16.75 -8.30 4.76
C VAL A 40 16.07 -9.38 5.59
N VAL A 41 16.87 -10.35 6.03
CA VAL A 41 16.42 -11.53 6.77
C VAL A 41 16.78 -11.37 8.24
N VAL A 42 15.85 -11.68 9.14
CA VAL A 42 16.13 -11.70 10.58
C VAL A 42 17.22 -12.75 10.85
N VAL A 43 18.28 -12.36 11.56
CA VAL A 43 19.43 -13.22 11.86
C VAL A 43 19.11 -14.19 13.02
N GLY A 44 19.59 -15.43 12.92
CA GLY A 44 19.44 -16.49 13.92
C GLY A 44 18.23 -17.40 13.69
N GLN A 45 18.18 -18.56 14.34
CA GLN A 45 17.02 -19.45 14.26
C GLN A 45 15.80 -18.78 14.88
N GLN A 46 14.89 -18.29 14.04
CA GLN A 46 13.64 -17.71 14.50
C GLN A 46 12.63 -18.82 14.76
N GLN A 47 12.29 -19.01 16.03
CA GLN A 47 11.28 -19.97 16.44
C GLN A 47 9.90 -19.53 15.94
N PRO A 48 9.01 -20.48 15.64
CA PRO A 48 7.60 -20.18 15.39
C PRO A 48 6.98 -19.36 16.52
N LEU A 49 6.03 -18.49 16.18
CA LEU A 49 5.38 -17.63 17.16
C LEU A 49 4.52 -18.45 18.12
N SER A 50 4.75 -18.31 19.43
CA SER A 50 3.91 -18.94 20.44
C SER A 50 2.48 -18.36 20.40
N PRO A 51 1.46 -19.10 20.86
CA PRO A 51 0.10 -18.58 20.93
C PRO A 51 0.02 -17.29 21.76
N THR A 52 0.84 -17.18 22.80
CA THR A 52 0.99 -15.99 23.62
C THR A 52 1.61 -14.83 22.84
N ALA A 53 2.65 -15.07 22.02
CA ALA A 53 3.24 -14.03 21.17
C ALA A 53 2.24 -13.48 20.14
N ILE A 54 1.36 -14.34 19.63
CA ILE A 54 0.30 -13.99 18.69
C ILE A 54 -0.85 -13.22 19.36
N LYS A 55 -1.17 -13.53 20.62
CA LYS A 55 -2.26 -12.89 21.37
C LYS A 55 -1.84 -11.62 22.12
N ASN A 56 -0.59 -11.56 22.61
CA ASN A 56 -0.07 -10.50 23.49
C ASN A 56 0.84 -9.51 22.76
N SER A 57 1.06 -9.68 21.47
CA SER A 57 1.70 -8.67 20.62
C SER A 57 0.97 -7.36 20.82
N LEU A 58 1.54 -6.49 21.66
CA LEU A 58 0.97 -5.25 22.16
C LEU A 58 0.26 -4.54 21.00
N PRO A 59 -1.07 -4.68 20.82
CA PRO A 59 -1.74 -3.84 19.87
C PRO A 59 -1.44 -2.44 20.40
N HIS A 60 -0.87 -1.56 19.55
CA HIS A 60 -0.55 -0.19 19.92
C HIS A 60 -1.55 0.30 20.97
N ARG A 61 -1.11 0.36 22.23
CA ARG A 61 -1.93 0.87 23.32
C ARG A 61 -1.88 2.36 23.10
N ASN A 62 -2.82 2.85 22.32
CA ASN A 62 -3.10 4.26 22.31
C ASN A 62 -3.41 4.64 23.78
N SER A 63 -2.71 5.63 24.32
CA SER A 63 -2.93 6.11 25.68
C SER A 63 -4.33 6.71 25.87
N LEU A 64 -5.05 6.94 24.77
CA LEU A 64 -6.45 7.32 24.76
C LEU A 64 -7.34 6.13 25.16
N ALA A 65 -8.27 6.38 26.09
CA ALA A 65 -9.27 5.41 26.52
C ALA A 65 -9.97 4.73 25.32
N PRO A 66 -10.49 3.49 25.46
CA PRO A 66 -11.39 2.90 24.48
C PRO A 66 -12.40 3.92 23.98
N LEU A 67 -12.49 4.09 22.66
CA LEU A 67 -13.56 4.91 22.10
C LEU A 67 -14.86 4.33 22.64
N TYR A 68 -15.56 5.12 23.44
CA TYR A 68 -16.96 4.87 23.73
C TYR A 68 -17.66 5.03 22.39
N LEU A 69 -17.84 3.91 21.68
CA LEU A 69 -18.77 3.86 20.56
C LEU A 69 -20.12 4.07 21.22
N PRO A 70 -20.73 5.28 21.13
CA PRO A 70 -22.02 5.46 21.74
C PRO A 70 -22.94 4.43 21.10
N ASN A 71 -23.88 3.87 21.86
CA ASN A 71 -25.18 3.62 21.25
C ASN A 71 -25.57 4.98 20.68
N LEU A 72 -25.38 5.17 19.37
CA LEU A 72 -25.76 6.40 18.70
C LEU A 72 -27.29 6.41 18.72
N THR A 73 -27.87 6.80 19.85
CA THR A 73 -29.10 7.57 19.80
C THR A 73 -28.78 8.77 18.92
N PRO A 74 -29.55 9.00 17.84
CA PRO A 74 -29.30 10.08 16.91
C PRO A 74 -28.98 11.36 17.68
N SER A 75 -27.89 12.04 17.33
CA SER A 75 -27.59 13.35 17.88
C SER A 75 -28.83 14.21 17.72
N SER A 76 -29.32 14.77 18.83
CA SER A 76 -30.53 15.58 18.94
C SER A 76 -30.36 16.97 18.30
N GLN A 77 -29.96 17.01 17.03
CA GLN A 77 -30.16 18.13 16.13
C GLN A 77 -30.72 17.61 14.81
N ALA A 78 -31.90 17.01 14.94
CA ALA A 78 -33.01 17.13 14.01
C ALA A 78 -34.21 16.57 14.76
N GLU A 79 -34.86 17.38 15.59
CA GLU A 79 -36.27 17.14 15.91
C GLU A 79 -37.06 17.33 14.61
N ILE A 80 -37.03 16.32 13.74
CA ILE A 80 -38.15 16.06 12.85
C ILE A 80 -39.09 15.25 13.71
N ASN A 81 -40.21 15.88 14.10
CA ASN A 81 -41.31 15.27 14.84
C ASN A 81 -41.56 13.84 14.36
N GLN A 82 -41.09 12.87 15.15
CA GLN A 82 -41.19 11.46 14.86
C GLN A 82 -42.58 10.97 15.27
N SER A 83 -43.39 10.64 14.27
CA SER A 83 -44.36 9.56 14.39
C SER A 83 -44.07 8.57 13.25
N GLY A 84 -43.30 7.52 13.57
CA GLY A 84 -43.02 6.39 12.69
C GLY A 84 -41.92 6.62 11.64
N VAL A 85 -40.68 6.23 11.92
CA VAL A 85 -39.58 6.27 10.94
C VAL A 85 -39.28 4.88 10.41
N THR A 86 -39.63 4.66 9.14
CA THR A 86 -39.00 3.71 8.20
C THR A 86 -37.66 4.29 7.67
N PRO A 87 -36.67 3.47 7.29
CA PRO A 87 -35.42 3.98 6.70
C PRO A 87 -35.65 4.59 5.31
N GLY A 88 -35.37 5.89 5.17
CA GLY A 88 -35.32 6.54 3.87
C GLY A 88 -35.68 8.02 3.91
N VAL A 89 -34.76 8.84 3.40
CA VAL A 89 -34.92 10.04 2.55
C VAL A 89 -33.76 10.99 2.88
N ALA A 90 -32.79 11.07 1.97
CA ALA A 90 -31.83 12.18 1.92
C ALA A 90 -32.32 13.19 0.88
N THR A 91 -32.48 14.45 1.26
CA THR A 91 -32.73 15.54 0.31
C THR A 91 -31.47 15.83 -0.52
N PRO A 92 -31.56 16.00 -1.85
CA PRO A 92 -30.41 16.35 -2.68
C PRO A 92 -29.78 17.67 -2.25
N GLY A 93 -28.46 17.68 -2.00
CA GLY A 93 -27.70 18.92 -1.85
C GLY A 93 -27.67 19.66 -3.19
N LYS A 94 -28.21 20.89 -3.23
CA LYS A 94 -28.12 21.75 -4.42
C LYS A 94 -26.65 22.07 -4.72
N VAL A 95 -26.20 21.73 -5.92
CA VAL A 95 -24.98 22.29 -6.51
C VAL A 95 -25.32 23.71 -6.98
N SER A 96 -24.83 24.75 -6.29
CA SER A 96 -24.93 26.12 -6.80
C SER A 96 -23.86 26.34 -7.86
N ASN A 97 -24.23 26.15 -9.13
CA ASN A 97 -23.51 26.76 -10.24
C ASN A 97 -23.73 28.27 -10.18
N GLN A 98 -22.79 29.03 -9.64
CA GLN A 98 -22.65 30.44 -9.99
C GLN A 98 -21.29 30.66 -10.62
N GLY A 99 -21.27 30.64 -11.95
CA GLY A 99 -20.29 31.42 -12.67
C GLY A 99 -20.64 32.89 -12.51
N ASN A 100 -19.73 33.71 -12.00
CA ASN A 100 -19.60 35.08 -12.46
C ASN A 100 -18.24 35.71 -12.14
N ARG A 101 -17.60 36.12 -13.24
CA ARG A 101 -16.75 37.28 -13.51
C ARG A 101 -16.35 38.20 -12.35
N MET A 102 -15.07 38.58 -12.40
CA MET A 102 -14.39 39.65 -11.65
C MET A 102 -15.22 40.94 -11.44
N ASN A 103 -15.23 41.43 -10.20
CA ASN A 103 -14.85 42.78 -9.74
C ASN A 103 -15.65 43.14 -8.47
N GLY A 104 -14.95 43.49 -7.39
CA GLY A 104 -15.58 44.06 -6.19
C GLY A 104 -14.78 43.82 -4.93
N GLU A 105 -13.91 44.77 -4.60
CA GLU A 105 -13.41 44.99 -3.25
C GLU A 105 -14.60 45.12 -2.29
N PHE A 106 -14.69 44.28 -1.25
CA PHE A 106 -15.25 44.69 0.03
C PHE A 106 -14.71 43.84 1.17
N SER A 107 -14.13 44.54 2.14
CA SER A 107 -13.53 44.00 3.36
C SER A 107 -14.51 44.12 4.54
N THR A 108 -14.32 43.20 5.48
CA THR A 108 -14.56 43.26 6.94
C THR A 108 -15.77 42.55 7.54
N ASN A 109 -15.41 41.57 8.38
CA ASN A 109 -15.95 41.23 9.70
C ASN A 109 -17.42 40.83 9.79
N SER A 110 -17.66 39.52 9.82
CA SER A 110 -18.56 38.86 10.78
C SER A 110 -18.29 37.35 10.77
N ALA A 111 -17.99 36.81 11.94
CA ALA A 111 -17.86 35.38 12.16
C ALA A 111 -19.23 34.70 12.03
N ASP A 112 -19.47 34.04 10.91
CA ASP A 112 -20.55 33.07 10.79
C ASP A 112 -19.93 31.68 10.57
N ASN A 113 -19.85 30.94 11.68
CA ASN A 113 -19.38 29.56 11.75
C ASN A 113 -20.44 28.60 11.19
N SER A 114 -20.86 28.81 9.94
CA SER A 114 -21.69 27.84 9.25
C SER A 114 -20.86 26.57 8.99
N ILE A 115 -21.21 25.48 9.67
CA ILE A 115 -20.64 24.15 9.41
C ILE A 115 -21.16 23.69 8.06
N ILE A 116 -20.46 24.05 6.98
CA ILE A 116 -20.71 23.51 5.65
C ILE A 116 -20.16 22.07 5.64
N PRO A 117 -20.93 21.04 5.24
CA PRO A 117 -20.40 19.68 5.10
C PRO A 117 -19.28 19.62 4.04
N GLN A 118 -18.03 19.63 4.49
CA GLN A 118 -16.81 19.64 3.66
C GLN A 118 -16.46 18.27 3.03
N ALA A 119 -17.30 17.25 3.24
CA ALA A 119 -17.10 15.89 2.72
C ALA A 119 -17.71 15.66 1.33
N PHE A 120 -18.38 16.67 0.74
CA PHE A 120 -18.85 16.60 -0.64
C PHE A 120 -17.95 17.44 -1.55
N GLY A 121 -17.07 16.79 -2.31
CA GLY A 121 -16.60 17.24 -3.64
C GLY A 121 -16.02 18.66 -3.79
N SER A 122 -15.86 19.45 -2.73
CA SER A 122 -15.22 20.77 -2.79
C SER A 122 -13.70 20.67 -2.91
N PHE A 123 -13.16 19.45 -2.77
CA PHE A 123 -11.78 19.09 -3.05
C PHE A 123 -11.77 17.99 -4.14
N SER A 124 -11.66 18.43 -5.39
CA SER A 124 -11.27 17.67 -6.59
C SER A 124 -12.13 16.45 -7.01
N VAL A 125 -12.17 15.35 -6.25
CA VAL A 125 -12.76 14.06 -6.67
C VAL A 125 -13.77 13.54 -5.65
N PRO A 126 -15.00 13.17 -6.05
CA PRO A 126 -15.99 12.64 -5.11
C PRO A 126 -15.55 11.29 -4.53
N TYR A 127 -15.82 11.06 -3.25
CA TYR A 127 -15.51 9.82 -2.56
C TYR A 127 -16.51 9.54 -1.43
N THR A 128 -16.56 8.29 -0.97
CA THR A 128 -17.25 7.92 0.27
C THR A 128 -16.29 7.24 1.21
N SER A 129 -16.17 7.72 2.45
CA SER A 129 -15.37 7.07 3.49
C SER A 129 -16.22 6.59 4.66
N LYS A 130 -16.04 5.33 5.08
CA LYS A 130 -16.73 4.73 6.22
C LYS A 130 -15.83 3.77 6.98
N ARG A 131 -16.12 3.58 8.27
CA ARG A 131 -15.56 2.50 9.08
C ARG A 131 -15.91 1.16 8.44
N VAL A 132 -14.96 0.23 8.41
CA VAL A 132 -15.23 -1.19 8.18
C VAL A 132 -15.80 -1.75 9.49
N SER A 133 -17.10 -1.53 9.66
CA SER A 133 -17.82 -1.86 10.87
C SER A 133 -19.23 -2.33 10.58
N HIS A 134 -19.74 -3.19 11.44
CA HIS A 134 -21.17 -3.40 11.58
C HIS A 134 -21.67 -2.66 12.82
N LEU A 135 -22.96 -2.31 12.86
CA LEU A 135 -23.58 -1.82 14.10
C LEU A 135 -23.29 -2.82 15.23
N PRO A 136 -22.91 -2.36 16.43
CA PRO A 136 -22.82 -3.21 17.60
C PRO A 136 -24.17 -3.92 17.77
N THR A 137 -24.13 -5.24 17.83
CA THR A 137 -25.31 -6.05 18.14
C THR A 137 -24.98 -6.89 19.36
N SER A 138 -25.99 -7.29 20.12
CA SER A 138 -25.82 -8.33 21.15
C SER A 138 -25.38 -9.68 20.55
N ALA A 139 -25.58 -9.88 19.24
CA ALA A 139 -25.22 -11.10 18.52
C ALA A 139 -23.74 -11.13 18.08
N VAL A 140 -23.09 -9.98 17.87
CA VAL A 140 -21.70 -9.88 17.39
C VAL A 140 -20.94 -8.84 18.20
N GLY A 141 -20.15 -9.30 19.17
CA GLY A 141 -19.26 -8.44 19.95
C GLY A 141 -18.09 -7.90 19.13
N ALA A 142 -17.50 -6.77 19.58
CA ALA A 142 -16.36 -6.11 18.93
C ALA A 142 -15.09 -6.98 18.78
N GLY A 143 -14.96 -8.04 19.57
CA GLY A 143 -13.87 -9.02 19.47
C GLY A 143 -14.22 -10.28 18.67
N SER A 144 -15.42 -10.35 18.08
CA SER A 144 -15.89 -11.54 17.37
C SER A 144 -15.27 -11.64 15.97
N ASN A 145 -14.92 -12.86 15.55
CA ASN A 145 -14.55 -13.14 14.17
C ASN A 145 -15.72 -12.93 13.18
N ALA A 146 -16.96 -12.81 13.69
CA ALA A 146 -18.13 -12.44 12.90
C ALA A 146 -18.27 -10.91 12.68
N TYR A 147 -17.38 -10.10 13.27
CA TYR A 147 -17.32 -8.67 13.01
C TYR A 147 -16.83 -8.39 11.59
N LEU A 148 -17.32 -7.32 10.93
CA LEU A 148 -17.06 -7.07 9.50
C LEU A 148 -15.56 -7.04 9.14
N SER A 149 -14.72 -6.40 9.95
CA SER A 149 -13.27 -6.38 9.69
C SER A 149 -12.62 -7.77 9.79
N ALA A 150 -13.25 -8.69 10.51
CA ALA A 150 -12.81 -10.06 10.68
C ALA A 150 -13.38 -11.03 9.61
N THR A 151 -14.24 -10.59 8.70
CA THR A 151 -14.70 -11.43 7.58
C THR A 151 -13.79 -11.29 6.36
N TYR A 152 -13.77 -12.28 5.46
CA TYR A 152 -13.13 -12.11 4.16
C TYR A 152 -13.97 -11.18 3.28
N PRO A 153 -13.37 -10.30 2.45
CA PRO A 153 -11.93 -10.08 2.24
C PRO A 153 -11.25 -9.17 3.27
N TYR A 154 -11.97 -8.50 4.18
CA TYR A 154 -11.39 -7.53 5.12
C TYR A 154 -10.28 -8.08 6.03
N ARG A 155 -10.40 -9.33 6.46
CA ARG A 155 -9.45 -9.97 7.39
C ARG A 155 -8.04 -10.17 6.83
N THR A 156 -7.84 -10.00 5.53
CA THR A 156 -6.51 -10.06 4.90
C THR A 156 -5.73 -8.75 5.07
N MET A 157 -6.41 -7.68 5.46
CA MET A 157 -5.87 -6.33 5.65
C MET A 157 -5.75 -6.03 7.15
N GLY A 158 -4.73 -5.27 7.52
CA GLY A 158 -4.38 -5.09 8.93
C GLY A 158 -3.47 -3.93 9.20
N ARG A 159 -3.18 -3.74 10.49
CA ARG A 159 -2.24 -2.72 10.97
C ARG A 159 -0.84 -3.32 11.00
N LEU A 160 0.14 -2.59 10.49
CA LEU A 160 1.56 -2.89 10.61
C LEU A 160 2.17 -1.98 11.67
N THR A 161 2.55 -2.54 12.82
CA THR A 161 3.17 -1.80 13.92
C THR A 161 4.68 -2.00 13.91
N PHE A 162 5.44 -0.94 14.19
CA PHE A 162 6.90 -0.94 14.18
C PHE A 162 7.45 0.21 15.06
N ASN A 163 8.76 0.21 15.27
CA ASN A 163 9.46 1.17 16.12
C ASN A 163 10.42 2.06 15.31
N ILE A 164 10.32 3.36 15.54
CA ILE A 164 11.32 4.36 15.12
C ILE A 164 12.03 4.83 16.39
N GLY A 165 13.27 4.39 16.58
CA GLY A 165 13.96 4.52 17.86
C GLY A 165 13.14 3.83 18.98
N SER A 166 12.81 4.58 20.03
CA SER A 166 11.98 4.10 21.15
C SER A 166 10.47 4.26 20.93
N ARG A 167 10.03 4.92 19.85
CA ARG A 167 8.62 5.21 19.60
C ARG A 167 7.96 4.14 18.74
N THR A 168 6.92 3.51 19.27
CA THR A 168 6.03 2.64 18.48
C THR A 168 5.05 3.46 17.65
N THR A 169 4.97 3.17 16.36
CA THR A 169 4.04 3.78 15.41
C THR A 169 3.37 2.70 14.55
N HIS A 170 2.52 3.10 13.61
CA HIS A 170 1.86 2.17 12.71
C HIS A 170 1.65 2.69 11.28
N CYS A 171 1.57 1.71 10.39
CA CYS A 171 1.06 1.80 9.04
C CYS A 171 -0.07 0.77 8.86
N SER A 172 -0.51 0.62 7.62
CA SER A 172 -1.41 -0.43 7.16
C SER A 172 -0.65 -1.39 6.22
N ALA A 173 -1.14 -2.62 6.10
CA ALA A 173 -0.59 -3.62 5.19
C ALA A 173 -1.64 -4.65 4.80
N THR A 174 -1.35 -5.43 3.76
CA THR A 174 -2.29 -6.43 3.22
C THR A 174 -1.59 -7.71 2.83
N LEU A 175 -2.17 -8.86 3.17
CA LEU A 175 -1.71 -10.18 2.72
C LEU A 175 -1.97 -10.37 1.22
N ILE A 176 -0.91 -10.65 0.47
CA ILE A 176 -0.94 -10.86 -0.99
C ILE A 176 -0.43 -12.24 -1.44
N ARG A 177 0.12 -13.00 -0.50
CA ARG A 177 0.47 -14.43 -0.62
C ARG A 177 0.24 -15.12 0.71
N ARG A 178 0.38 -16.46 0.73
CA ARG A 178 0.14 -17.30 1.91
C ARG A 178 0.74 -16.78 3.22
N SER A 179 1.93 -16.16 3.21
CA SER A 179 2.48 -15.46 4.39
C SER A 179 3.36 -14.27 4.04
N VAL A 180 2.93 -13.50 3.03
CA VAL A 180 3.60 -12.26 2.60
C VAL A 180 2.60 -11.12 2.56
N ILE A 181 2.96 -10.02 3.21
CA ILE A 181 2.21 -8.75 3.14
C ILE A 181 2.90 -7.76 2.22
N VAL A 182 2.12 -6.85 1.65
CA VAL A 182 2.59 -5.61 1.00
C VAL A 182 2.24 -4.40 1.86
N THR A 183 3.13 -3.41 1.87
CA THR A 183 2.99 -2.11 2.55
C THR A 183 3.77 -1.04 1.79
N ALA A 184 3.85 0.18 2.30
CA ALA A 184 4.67 1.25 1.71
C ALA A 184 6.15 1.12 2.15
N ALA A 185 7.10 1.57 1.32
CA ALA A 185 8.51 1.52 1.67
C ALA A 185 8.85 2.48 2.82
N HIS A 186 8.18 3.63 2.90
CA HIS A 186 8.34 4.55 4.03
C HIS A 186 7.82 3.99 5.36
N CYS A 187 7.06 2.89 5.35
CA CYS A 187 6.64 2.20 6.58
C CYS A 187 7.74 1.31 7.17
N ILE A 188 8.82 1.06 6.44
CA ILE A 188 9.93 0.23 6.90
C ILE A 188 11.25 0.99 7.02
N GLN A 189 11.39 2.11 6.32
CA GLN A 189 12.62 2.89 6.29
C GLN A 189 12.39 4.30 5.71
N ASP A 190 13.10 5.30 6.26
CA ASP A 190 13.22 6.63 5.66
C ASP A 190 13.98 6.60 4.32
N PHE A 191 13.48 7.34 3.33
CA PHE A 191 14.07 7.43 2.00
C PHE A 191 15.55 7.83 2.03
N GLY A 192 16.41 7.10 1.31
CA GLY A 192 17.84 7.44 1.19
C GLY A 192 18.72 7.11 2.40
N THR A 193 18.22 6.35 3.38
CA THR A 193 18.99 6.01 4.60
C THR A 193 19.76 4.69 4.50
N GLY A 194 19.92 4.14 3.29
CA GLY A 194 20.73 2.97 2.99
C GLY A 194 20.23 1.70 3.65
N THR A 195 20.98 1.17 4.60
CA THR A 195 20.64 -0.06 5.34
C THR A 195 19.84 0.20 6.63
N SER A 196 19.61 1.46 7.01
CA SER A 196 18.95 1.84 8.26
C SER A 196 17.45 1.57 8.22
N LEU A 197 17.00 0.45 8.77
CA LEU A 197 15.59 0.10 8.86
C LEU A 197 14.98 0.54 10.19
N PHE A 198 13.65 0.74 10.19
CA PHE A 198 12.87 0.65 11.42
C PHE A 198 12.88 -0.79 11.97
N SER A 199 12.36 -0.99 13.18
CA SER A 199 12.46 -2.29 13.86
C SER A 199 11.12 -2.79 14.39
N GLY A 200 11.06 -4.08 14.77
CA GLY A 200 9.91 -4.63 15.50
C GLY A 200 8.62 -4.80 14.68
N PHE A 201 8.73 -4.97 13.36
CA PHE A 201 7.55 -5.10 12.48
C PHE A 201 6.62 -6.24 12.89
N THR A 202 5.37 -5.89 13.14
CA THR A 202 4.31 -6.81 13.57
C THR A 202 3.01 -6.50 12.83
N PHE A 203 2.47 -7.48 12.10
CA PHE A 203 1.23 -7.36 11.35
C PHE A 203 0.05 -7.90 12.14
N THR A 204 -1.01 -7.11 12.32
CA THR A 204 -2.25 -7.50 12.98
C THR A 204 -3.42 -7.46 11.98
N PRO A 205 -3.72 -8.58 11.30
CA PRO A 205 -4.91 -8.68 10.44
C PRO A 205 -6.20 -8.38 11.22
N ALA A 206 -7.17 -7.75 10.55
CA ALA A 206 -8.49 -7.45 11.11
C ALA A 206 -8.46 -6.65 12.44
N SER A 207 -7.37 -5.95 12.75
CA SER A 207 -7.23 -5.15 13.97
C SER A 207 -8.47 -4.29 14.18
N TYR A 208 -9.14 -4.43 15.32
CA TYR A 208 -10.37 -3.69 15.59
C TYR A 208 -10.45 -3.22 17.04
N ASN A 209 -10.30 -1.92 17.22
CA ASN A 209 -10.45 -1.26 18.50
C ASN A 209 -9.59 -1.82 19.66
N GLY A 210 -8.41 -2.37 19.34
CA GLY A 210 -7.54 -3.06 20.29
C GLY A 210 -7.66 -4.59 20.27
N SER A 211 -8.68 -5.13 19.61
CA SER A 211 -8.83 -6.56 19.33
C SER A 211 -7.92 -6.99 18.18
N ALA A 212 -7.37 -8.20 18.28
CA ALA A 212 -6.60 -8.88 17.25
C ALA A 212 -7.26 -10.24 16.95
N PRO A 213 -8.34 -10.28 16.14
CA PRO A 213 -9.16 -11.50 15.99
C PRO A 213 -8.38 -12.71 15.45
N TYR A 214 -7.36 -12.44 14.64
CA TYR A 214 -6.43 -13.44 14.09
C TYR A 214 -5.01 -13.30 14.66
N GLY A 215 -4.89 -12.60 15.80
CA GLY A 215 -3.63 -12.28 16.47
C GLY A 215 -2.70 -11.35 15.69
N SER A 216 -1.47 -11.20 16.16
CA SER A 216 -0.42 -10.49 15.43
C SER A 216 0.80 -11.33 15.13
N TRP A 217 1.44 -11.03 14.01
CA TRP A 217 2.40 -11.88 13.35
C TRP A 217 3.67 -11.08 13.10
N ALA A 218 4.76 -11.49 13.75
CA ALA A 218 6.06 -10.84 13.58
C ALA A 218 6.66 -11.15 12.21
N TRP A 219 7.44 -10.20 11.70
CA TRP A 219 8.19 -10.35 10.46
C TRP A 219 9.34 -11.36 10.56
N GLU A 220 9.71 -11.91 9.41
CA GLU A 220 10.83 -12.84 9.23
C GLU A 220 11.86 -12.33 8.21
N SER A 221 11.37 -11.72 7.14
CA SER A 221 12.21 -11.10 6.10
C SER A 221 11.42 -9.99 5.44
N LEU A 222 12.11 -8.99 4.89
CA LEU A 222 11.49 -7.94 4.10
C LEU A 222 12.34 -7.59 2.88
N VAL A 223 11.68 -7.07 1.84
CA VAL A 223 12.32 -6.53 0.64
C VAL A 223 11.73 -5.15 0.37
N ARG A 224 12.62 -4.23 0.00
CA ARG A 224 12.30 -2.88 -0.41
C ARG A 224 13.10 -2.51 -1.66
N PRO A 225 12.61 -1.55 -2.46
CA PRO A 225 13.33 -1.06 -3.62
C PRO A 225 14.72 -0.55 -3.27
N ALA A 226 15.74 -0.99 -4.01
CA ALA A 226 17.09 -0.45 -3.86
C ALA A 226 17.12 1.07 -4.12
N SER A 227 16.32 1.54 -5.07
CA SER A 227 16.17 2.98 -5.36
C SER A 227 15.60 3.77 -4.18
N TRP A 228 14.70 3.17 -3.39
CA TRP A 228 14.19 3.78 -2.16
C TRP A 228 15.30 3.89 -1.11
N ALA A 229 15.99 2.78 -0.85
CA ALA A 229 17.07 2.71 0.13
C ALA A 229 18.20 3.71 -0.18
N ASN A 230 18.54 3.87 -1.47
CA ASN A 230 19.63 4.73 -1.92
C ASN A 230 19.20 6.18 -2.18
N GLY A 231 17.92 6.50 -2.08
CA GLY A 231 17.43 7.86 -2.30
C GLY A 231 17.40 8.27 -3.78
N THR A 232 17.43 7.29 -4.69
CA THR A 232 17.52 7.49 -6.15
C THR A 232 16.21 7.17 -6.88
N ASP A 233 15.12 6.94 -6.15
CA ASP A 233 13.83 6.61 -6.75
C ASP A 233 13.22 7.77 -7.54
N THR A 234 12.70 7.47 -8.74
CA THR A 234 12.11 8.46 -9.64
C THR A 234 10.93 9.15 -8.97
N GLY A 235 10.92 10.48 -9.05
CA GLY A 235 9.96 11.33 -8.38
C GLY A 235 10.62 12.46 -7.61
N SER A 236 9.83 13.21 -6.84
CA SER A 236 10.34 14.20 -5.89
C SER A 236 9.41 14.33 -4.68
N GLY A 237 9.97 14.73 -3.54
CA GLY A 237 9.22 14.76 -2.28
C GLY A 237 8.63 13.39 -1.95
N ALA A 238 7.34 13.38 -1.57
CA ALA A 238 6.59 12.16 -1.26
C ALA A 238 6.13 11.39 -2.51
N ALA A 239 6.07 12.02 -3.68
CA ALA A 239 5.69 11.37 -4.92
C ALA A 239 6.86 10.54 -5.46
N ARG A 240 6.80 9.21 -5.28
CA ARG A 240 7.85 8.25 -5.66
C ARG A 240 7.24 7.04 -6.36
N ASN A 241 7.88 6.56 -7.42
CA ASN A 241 7.41 5.39 -8.17
C ASN A 241 7.30 4.15 -7.29
N ASN A 242 8.28 3.95 -6.42
CA ASN A 242 8.51 2.70 -5.73
C ASN A 242 8.44 2.87 -4.20
N ASP A 243 7.42 3.58 -3.70
CA ASP A 243 7.07 3.58 -2.27
C ASP A 243 6.21 2.36 -1.92
N LEU A 244 6.80 1.17 -2.07
CA LEU A 244 6.20 -0.12 -1.74
C LEU A 244 7.25 -1.09 -1.20
N ALA A 245 6.84 -2.01 -0.34
CA ALA A 245 7.69 -3.05 0.23
C ALA A 245 6.89 -4.32 0.50
N VAL A 246 7.58 -5.46 0.54
CA VAL A 246 6.98 -6.76 0.88
C VAL A 246 7.66 -7.37 2.10
N ILE A 247 6.88 -8.03 2.96
CA ILE A 247 7.36 -8.60 4.23
C ILE A 247 6.82 -10.02 4.36
N ALA A 248 7.73 -11.00 4.55
CA ALA A 248 7.37 -12.35 4.96
C ALA A 248 7.09 -12.39 6.47
N LEU A 249 5.98 -13.02 6.86
CA LEU A 249 5.56 -13.16 8.26
C LEU A 249 5.80 -14.58 8.75
N ARG A 250 6.24 -14.73 10.01
CA ARG A 250 6.54 -16.02 10.63
C ARG A 250 5.34 -16.95 10.68
N LYS A 251 5.60 -18.25 10.80
CA LYS A 251 4.57 -19.25 11.15
C LYS A 251 4.21 -19.17 12.63
N ASN A 252 3.02 -19.65 12.98
CA ASN A 252 2.68 -19.91 14.38
C ASN A 252 3.32 -21.21 14.88
N SER A 253 3.24 -21.49 16.19
CA SER A 253 3.78 -22.70 16.83
C SER A 253 3.18 -24.01 16.34
N GLN A 254 2.07 -23.97 15.62
CA GLN A 254 1.46 -25.12 14.94
C GLN A 254 1.96 -25.28 13.50
N GLY A 255 2.91 -24.46 13.06
CA GLY A 255 3.46 -24.47 11.71
C GLY A 255 2.53 -23.87 10.65
N GLN A 256 1.45 -23.20 11.05
CA GLN A 256 0.49 -22.61 10.13
C GLN A 256 0.96 -21.26 9.62
N PHE A 257 0.62 -20.97 8.38
CA PHE A 257 0.75 -19.64 7.80
C PHE A 257 -0.49 -18.80 8.08
N ILE A 258 -0.29 -17.50 8.23
CA ILE A 258 -1.38 -16.55 8.47
C ILE A 258 -2.45 -16.60 7.36
N GLY A 259 -2.03 -16.74 6.09
CA GLY A 259 -2.94 -16.82 4.95
C GLY A 259 -3.78 -18.10 4.91
N ASP A 260 -3.39 -19.17 5.60
CA ASP A 260 -4.23 -20.37 5.76
C ASP A 260 -5.43 -20.09 6.69
N ILE A 261 -5.32 -19.05 7.53
CA ILE A 261 -6.33 -18.66 8.53
C ILE A 261 -7.19 -17.51 7.99
N THR A 262 -6.55 -16.49 7.40
CA THR A 262 -7.23 -15.26 6.95
C THR A 262 -7.59 -15.30 5.46
N GLY A 263 -6.99 -16.19 4.67
CA GLY A 263 -6.86 -15.97 3.23
C GLY A 263 -5.89 -14.84 2.92
N TYR A 264 -5.73 -14.56 1.64
CA TYR A 264 -4.92 -13.47 1.09
C TYR A 264 -5.60 -12.95 -0.18
N LEU A 265 -5.18 -11.76 -0.63
CA LEU A 265 -5.68 -11.14 -1.85
C LEU A 265 -4.72 -11.39 -3.00
N THR A 266 -5.21 -11.17 -4.22
CA THR A 266 -4.34 -11.16 -5.40
C THR A 266 -3.90 -9.73 -5.71
N TYR A 267 -2.99 -9.57 -6.67
CA TYR A 267 -2.51 -8.28 -7.12
C TYR A 267 -2.43 -8.21 -8.65
N GLY A 268 -2.59 -7.00 -9.16
CA GLY A 268 -2.50 -6.67 -10.58
C GLY A 268 -1.49 -5.56 -10.78
N TRP A 269 -0.97 -5.46 -12.01
CA TRP A 269 0.01 -4.44 -12.38
C TRP A 269 -0.34 -3.82 -13.72
N ASN A 270 0.37 -2.76 -14.10
CA ASN A 270 0.21 -2.08 -15.39
C ASN A 270 -1.24 -1.68 -15.68
N ASN A 271 -1.80 -0.86 -14.79
CA ASN A 271 -3.13 -0.25 -14.97
C ASN A 271 -4.29 -1.28 -14.96
N TYR A 272 -4.15 -2.41 -14.25
CA TYR A 272 -5.24 -3.37 -14.09
C TYR A 272 -6.56 -2.68 -13.68
N SER A 273 -7.65 -3.01 -14.36
CA SER A 273 -8.99 -2.42 -14.19
C SER A 273 -9.17 -0.94 -14.62
N PHE A 274 -8.12 -0.25 -15.07
CA PHE A 274 -8.27 1.10 -15.61
C PHE A 274 -8.71 1.06 -17.07
N VAL A 275 -9.69 1.90 -17.41
CA VAL A 275 -10.22 2.04 -18.76
C VAL A 275 -10.28 3.51 -19.16
N SER A 276 -10.05 3.80 -20.44
CA SER A 276 -10.24 5.12 -21.03
C SER A 276 -11.47 5.10 -21.93
N SER A 277 -12.35 6.10 -21.77
CA SER A 277 -13.58 6.23 -22.54
C SER A 277 -13.92 7.68 -22.80
N SER A 278 -14.60 7.98 -23.91
CA SER A 278 -15.14 9.32 -24.17
C SER A 278 -16.13 9.77 -23.09
N ARG A 279 -16.79 8.82 -22.40
CA ARG A 279 -17.69 9.10 -21.26
C ARG A 279 -16.95 9.67 -20.04
N THR A 280 -15.65 9.41 -19.91
CA THR A 280 -14.79 9.94 -18.84
C THR A 280 -13.84 11.02 -19.36
N GLY A 281 -14.14 11.63 -20.51
CA GLY A 281 -13.25 12.62 -21.14
C GLY A 281 -11.91 12.02 -21.59
N ASN A 282 -11.89 10.72 -21.90
CA ASN A 282 -10.70 9.93 -22.23
C ASN A 282 -9.65 9.79 -21.11
N LEU A 283 -9.99 10.19 -19.89
CA LEU A 283 -9.17 9.90 -18.71
C LEU A 283 -9.16 8.39 -18.45
N SER A 284 -8.01 7.89 -17.98
CA SER A 284 -7.88 6.52 -17.51
C SER A 284 -8.41 6.42 -16.09
N VAL A 285 -9.54 5.72 -15.94
CA VAL A 285 -10.30 5.68 -14.68
C VAL A 285 -10.56 4.23 -14.28
N ALA A 286 -10.49 3.95 -12.98
CA ALA A 286 -11.01 2.74 -12.35
C ALA A 286 -11.92 3.14 -11.17
N ALA A 287 -12.81 2.24 -10.73
CA ALA A 287 -13.46 2.36 -9.44
C ALA A 287 -12.68 1.50 -8.44
N LEU A 288 -12.01 2.14 -7.48
CA LEU A 288 -11.22 1.41 -6.49
C LEU A 288 -11.79 1.60 -5.09
N THR A 289 -11.62 0.55 -4.28
CA THR A 289 -11.80 0.61 -2.83
C THR A 289 -10.43 0.73 -2.18
N THR A 290 -10.24 1.73 -1.33
CA THR A 290 -9.04 1.89 -0.53
C THR A 290 -9.32 1.56 0.94
N THR A 291 -8.36 0.92 1.61
CA THR A 291 -8.48 0.59 3.04
C THR A 291 -7.25 1.02 3.82
N GLY A 292 -7.41 1.30 5.11
CA GLY A 292 -6.28 1.65 5.98
C GLY A 292 -6.68 2.00 7.41
N TYR A 293 -5.69 2.36 8.23
CA TYR A 293 -5.83 2.74 9.64
C TYR A 293 -5.35 4.19 9.88
N PRO A 294 -6.01 5.20 9.26
CA PRO A 294 -5.62 6.61 9.42
C PRO A 294 -5.74 7.07 10.88
N ALA A 295 -4.68 7.70 11.39
CA ALA A 295 -4.54 8.11 12.78
C ALA A 295 -5.51 9.22 13.21
N LEU A 296 -6.04 10.03 12.29
CA LEU A 296 -7.03 11.05 12.63
C LEU A 296 -8.48 10.56 12.49
N SER A 297 -8.70 9.30 12.10
CA SER A 297 -10.03 8.64 12.13
C SER A 297 -10.00 7.48 13.11
N ASP A 298 -10.81 7.56 14.17
CA ASP A 298 -10.84 6.57 15.25
C ASP A 298 -9.47 6.30 15.86
N SER A 299 -8.58 7.29 15.82
CA SER A 299 -7.20 7.17 16.30
C SER A 299 -6.41 6.01 15.65
N GLY A 300 -6.74 5.61 14.42
CA GLY A 300 -6.12 4.45 13.74
C GLY A 300 -6.46 3.10 14.37
N ARG A 301 -7.54 3.03 15.16
CA ARG A 301 -7.94 1.82 15.89
C ARG A 301 -8.87 0.92 15.09
N ILE A 302 -9.56 1.48 14.10
CA ILE A 302 -10.56 0.81 13.28
C ILE A 302 -10.18 1.01 11.82
N MET A 303 -10.24 -0.07 11.04
CA MET A 303 -10.03 -0.01 9.59
C MET A 303 -11.08 0.91 8.98
N GLN A 304 -10.62 1.86 8.18
CA GLN A 304 -11.45 2.71 7.34
C GLN A 304 -11.41 2.19 5.90
N ARG A 305 -12.51 2.42 5.18
CA ARG A 305 -12.68 2.16 3.76
C ARG A 305 -13.04 3.48 3.08
N SER A 306 -12.41 3.79 1.95
CA SER A 306 -12.81 4.87 1.06
C SER A 306 -13.06 4.30 -0.35
N ASP A 307 -14.13 4.74 -1.01
CA ASP A 307 -14.51 4.31 -2.35
C ASP A 307 -14.66 5.54 -3.24
N GLY A 308 -14.19 5.44 -4.49
CA GLY A 308 -14.35 6.51 -5.47
C GLY A 308 -13.79 6.16 -6.84
N PRO A 309 -14.00 7.04 -7.83
CA PRO A 309 -13.25 7.00 -9.06
C PRO A 309 -11.78 7.32 -8.76
N SER A 310 -10.89 6.52 -9.33
CA SER A 310 -9.45 6.66 -9.21
C SER A 310 -8.84 6.89 -10.58
N TYR A 311 -7.78 7.70 -10.62
CA TYR A 311 -7.16 8.16 -11.85
C TYR A 311 -5.70 7.80 -11.89
N LEU A 312 -5.18 7.44 -13.06
CA LEU A 312 -3.74 7.43 -13.27
C LEU A 312 -3.22 8.85 -13.36
N THR A 313 -2.11 9.14 -12.70
CA THR A 313 -1.46 10.45 -12.74
C THR A 313 0.05 10.33 -12.68
N THR A 314 0.74 11.38 -13.11
CA THR A 314 2.19 11.50 -12.98
C THR A 314 2.50 12.76 -12.19
N VAL A 315 3.11 12.60 -11.02
CA VAL A 315 3.52 13.72 -10.15
C VAL A 315 5.03 13.71 -10.07
N SER A 316 5.67 14.81 -10.48
CA SER A 316 7.13 14.94 -10.48
C SER A 316 7.88 13.80 -11.20
N GLY A 317 7.28 13.25 -12.26
CA GLY A 317 7.82 12.11 -13.02
C GLY A 317 7.53 10.73 -12.44
N ALA A 318 6.94 10.65 -11.23
CA ALA A 318 6.48 9.40 -10.64
C ALA A 318 5.05 9.07 -11.08
N LYS A 319 4.84 7.85 -11.59
CA LYS A 319 3.50 7.30 -11.88
C LYS A 319 2.81 6.93 -10.58
N GLN A 320 1.58 7.40 -10.42
CA GLN A 320 0.76 7.22 -9.20
C GLN A 320 -0.68 6.89 -9.58
N ILE A 321 -1.43 6.37 -8.61
CA ILE A 321 -2.90 6.40 -8.66
C ILE A 321 -3.38 7.50 -7.72
N TYR A 322 -4.42 8.22 -8.13
CA TYR A 322 -5.03 9.34 -7.42
C TYR A 322 -6.50 9.05 -7.09
N GLN A 323 -6.95 9.38 -5.88
CA GLN A 323 -8.36 9.27 -5.46
C GLN A 323 -8.69 10.29 -4.37
N GLY A 324 -9.93 10.80 -4.37
CA GLY A 324 -10.48 11.52 -3.22
C GLY A 324 -10.54 10.63 -1.97
N SER A 325 -10.15 11.18 -0.82
CA SER A 325 -10.07 10.44 0.44
C SER A 325 -9.86 11.38 1.62
N ASN A 326 -10.32 10.95 2.80
CA ASN A 326 -10.03 11.62 4.08
C ASN A 326 -9.00 10.84 4.92
N PHE A 327 -8.25 9.92 4.33
CA PHE A 327 -7.22 9.18 5.06
C PHE A 327 -6.00 10.06 5.33
N THR A 328 -5.50 9.94 6.56
CA THR A 328 -4.32 10.63 7.06
C THR A 328 -3.19 9.63 7.35
N GLY A 329 -2.08 10.11 7.92
CA GLY A 329 -0.97 9.26 8.36
C GLY A 329 -1.44 8.03 9.16
N GLY A 330 -0.81 6.88 8.95
CA GLY A 330 -1.24 5.57 9.46
C GLY A 330 -2.01 4.73 8.42
N ALA A 331 -2.65 5.36 7.44
CA ALA A 331 -3.23 4.66 6.28
C ALA A 331 -2.19 4.18 5.26
N SER A 332 -0.97 4.72 5.31
CA SER A 332 0.18 4.32 4.50
C SER A 332 0.34 2.80 4.41
N GLY A 333 0.59 2.28 3.21
CA GLY A 333 0.66 0.85 2.92
C GLY A 333 -0.69 0.13 2.80
N GLY A 334 -1.79 0.83 3.05
CA GLY A 334 -3.15 0.32 2.89
C GLY A 334 -3.51 0.05 1.42
N ALA A 335 -4.35 -0.96 1.16
CA ALA A 335 -4.60 -1.47 -0.19
C ALA A 335 -5.45 -0.52 -1.04
N TRP A 336 -5.19 -0.52 -2.35
CA TRP A 336 -6.06 0.05 -3.39
C TRP A 336 -6.56 -1.10 -4.27
N LEU A 337 -7.86 -1.39 -4.22
CA LEU A 337 -8.47 -2.65 -4.65
C LEU A 337 -9.44 -2.44 -5.81
N ALA A 338 -9.24 -3.19 -6.89
CA ALA A 338 -10.26 -3.42 -7.91
C ALA A 338 -11.13 -4.63 -7.53
N ASN A 339 -12.41 -4.59 -7.93
CA ASN A 339 -13.39 -5.68 -7.75
C ASN A 339 -13.50 -6.16 -6.30
N PHE A 340 -13.57 -5.23 -5.35
CA PHE A 340 -13.56 -5.56 -3.94
C PHE A 340 -14.90 -6.15 -3.47
N GLY A 341 -14.88 -7.39 -2.98
CA GLY A 341 -16.09 -8.11 -2.58
C GLY A 341 -15.83 -9.51 -2.02
N TYR A 342 -16.87 -10.09 -1.41
CA TYR A 342 -16.81 -11.46 -0.86
C TYR A 342 -17.17 -12.51 -1.91
N GLN A 343 -18.28 -12.29 -2.63
CA GLN A 343 -18.81 -13.22 -3.62
C GLN A 343 -19.33 -12.45 -4.83
N GLU A 344 -19.09 -13.03 -6.01
CA GLU A 344 -19.65 -12.55 -7.27
C GLU A 344 -21.15 -12.90 -7.37
N PRO A 345 -21.97 -12.07 -8.03
CA PRO A 345 -23.35 -12.41 -8.29
C PRO A 345 -23.47 -13.58 -9.29
N ALA A 346 -24.56 -14.32 -9.22
CA ALA A 346 -24.93 -15.26 -10.27
C ALA A 346 -25.44 -14.49 -11.49
N PHE A 347 -24.63 -14.46 -12.56
CA PHE A 347 -25.03 -13.82 -13.81
C PHE A 347 -26.07 -14.67 -14.56
N SER A 348 -27.05 -14.01 -15.18
CA SER A 348 -28.09 -14.65 -15.99
C SER A 348 -28.39 -13.82 -17.25
N GLY A 349 -29.08 -14.41 -18.23
CA GLY A 349 -29.49 -13.69 -19.45
C GLY A 349 -28.32 -13.19 -20.32
N GLY A 350 -27.15 -13.84 -20.27
CA GLY A 350 -25.96 -13.43 -21.01
C GLY A 350 -25.11 -12.33 -20.34
N ALA A 351 -25.51 -11.88 -19.15
CA ALA A 351 -24.68 -10.98 -18.34
C ALA A 351 -23.35 -11.64 -17.97
N ASN A 352 -22.30 -10.83 -17.83
CA ASN A 352 -20.98 -11.28 -17.38
C ASN A 352 -20.27 -10.14 -16.63
N ALA A 353 -19.22 -10.48 -15.88
CA ALA A 353 -18.44 -9.54 -15.07
C ALA A 353 -17.59 -8.54 -15.88
N GLY A 354 -17.58 -8.66 -17.21
CA GLY A 354 -16.69 -7.90 -18.08
C GLY A 354 -15.23 -8.34 -18.01
N ASN A 355 -14.34 -7.47 -18.50
CA ASN A 355 -12.91 -7.69 -18.52
C ASN A 355 -12.25 -7.27 -17.19
N ALA A 356 -11.08 -7.84 -16.89
CA ALA A 356 -10.34 -7.55 -15.65
C ALA A 356 -11.20 -7.73 -14.38
N SER A 357 -11.94 -8.83 -14.33
CA SER A 357 -12.98 -9.15 -13.33
C SER A 357 -12.50 -10.06 -12.21
N ILE A 358 -11.18 -10.21 -12.02
CA ILE A 358 -10.66 -11.02 -10.92
C ILE A 358 -11.02 -10.27 -9.61
N PRO A 359 -11.63 -10.93 -8.61
CA PRO A 359 -12.04 -10.27 -7.38
C PRO A 359 -10.84 -9.91 -6.51
N ASN A 360 -10.98 -8.82 -5.75
CA ASN A 360 -10.04 -8.37 -4.72
C ASN A 360 -8.58 -8.22 -5.23
N VAL A 361 -8.41 -7.49 -6.32
CA VAL A 361 -7.09 -7.27 -6.93
C VAL A 361 -6.49 -5.97 -6.41
N ILE A 362 -5.38 -6.07 -5.67
CA ILE A 362 -4.61 -4.90 -5.25
C ILE A 362 -3.79 -4.38 -6.42
N VAL A 363 -3.89 -3.08 -6.70
CA VAL A 363 -3.16 -2.42 -7.81
C VAL A 363 -2.15 -1.36 -7.35
N GLY A 364 -2.08 -1.15 -6.03
CA GLY A 364 -1.16 -0.23 -5.40
C GLY A 364 -1.39 -0.15 -3.90
N VAL A 365 -0.51 0.57 -3.22
CA VAL A 365 -0.62 0.87 -1.78
C VAL A 365 -0.64 2.37 -1.54
N THR A 366 -1.35 2.81 -0.50
CA THR A 366 -1.39 4.22 -0.07
C THR A 366 0.03 4.69 0.25
N SER A 367 0.49 5.75 -0.41
CA SER A 367 1.86 6.26 -0.28
C SER A 367 1.88 7.63 0.40
N TRP A 368 1.08 8.59 -0.08
CA TRP A 368 1.07 9.94 0.47
C TRP A 368 -0.25 10.67 0.25
N GLY A 369 -0.39 11.85 0.83
CA GLY A 369 -1.54 12.75 0.70
C GLY A 369 -1.21 14.13 1.28
N SER A 370 -2.19 15.01 1.34
CA SER A 370 -2.00 16.35 1.94
C SER A 370 -1.55 16.26 3.41
N ILE A 371 -0.64 17.16 3.80
CA ILE A 371 -0.25 17.36 5.20
C ILE A 371 -1.39 18.03 5.98
N ASP A 372 -2.11 18.95 5.32
CA ASP A 372 -3.33 19.51 5.89
C ASP A 372 -4.44 18.45 5.75
N PRO A 373 -4.93 17.89 6.87
CA PRO A 373 -5.94 16.85 6.80
C PRO A 373 -7.27 17.37 6.24
N ASN A 374 -7.48 18.68 6.13
CA ASN A 374 -8.70 19.30 5.67
C ASN A 374 -8.67 19.74 4.21
N SER A 375 -7.50 19.93 3.61
CA SER A 375 -7.37 20.46 2.24
C SER A 375 -6.04 20.11 1.56
N PRO A 376 -6.03 19.59 0.33
CA PRO A 376 -7.14 18.87 -0.32
C PRO A 376 -7.43 17.52 0.35
N LYS A 377 -8.65 16.99 0.17
CA LYS A 377 -9.07 15.66 0.64
C LYS A 377 -8.76 14.59 -0.40
N ASP A 378 -7.49 14.25 -0.56
CA ASP A 378 -7.06 13.20 -1.47
C ASP A 378 -5.83 12.42 -0.98
N ASN A 379 -5.62 11.26 -1.60
CA ASN A 379 -4.43 10.45 -1.41
C ASN A 379 -3.93 9.93 -2.76
N TYR A 380 -2.65 9.54 -2.72
CA TYR A 380 -1.92 8.98 -3.83
C TYR A 380 -1.36 7.62 -3.44
N SER A 381 -1.28 6.74 -4.43
CA SER A 381 -0.74 5.41 -4.30
C SER A 381 0.56 5.24 -5.09
N SER A 382 1.50 4.51 -4.49
CA SER A 382 2.55 3.85 -5.28
C SER A 382 1.92 2.71 -6.06
N GLN A 383 1.86 2.89 -7.37
CA GLN A 383 1.23 1.98 -8.31
C GLN A 383 2.08 0.72 -8.50
N PHE A 384 1.41 -0.44 -8.60
CA PHE A 384 2.05 -1.66 -9.09
C PHE A 384 2.20 -1.60 -10.61
N ALA A 385 3.42 -1.38 -11.09
CA ALA A 385 3.65 -1.19 -12.52
C ALA A 385 5.12 -1.41 -12.91
N GLN A 386 5.32 -1.66 -14.20
CA GLN A 386 6.60 -1.46 -14.84
C GLN A 386 6.96 0.03 -14.89
N ASN A 387 8.22 0.33 -14.59
CA ASN A 387 8.76 1.68 -14.62
C ASN A 387 10.26 1.63 -14.99
N THR A 388 10.93 2.77 -14.92
CA THR A 388 12.35 2.90 -15.30
C THR A 388 13.28 2.03 -14.46
N GLN A 389 12.99 1.84 -13.17
CA GLN A 389 13.74 0.98 -12.26
C GLN A 389 13.38 -0.50 -12.45
N TYR A 390 12.12 -0.79 -12.75
CA TYR A 390 11.59 -2.14 -12.90
C TYR A 390 10.96 -2.34 -14.29
N PRO A 391 11.76 -2.41 -15.36
CA PRO A 391 11.25 -2.43 -16.73
C PRO A 391 10.79 -3.81 -17.18
N SER A 392 11.11 -4.90 -16.46
CA SER A 392 10.83 -6.25 -16.93
C SER A 392 9.34 -6.58 -16.90
N SER A 393 8.88 -7.25 -17.96
CA SER A 393 7.51 -7.77 -18.10
C SER A 393 7.25 -9.05 -17.32
N SER A 394 8.28 -9.65 -16.73
CA SER A 394 8.17 -10.84 -15.89
C SER A 394 9.34 -10.95 -14.90
N TYR A 395 9.01 -11.36 -13.68
CA TYR A 395 9.92 -11.75 -12.61
C TYR A 395 9.50 -13.12 -12.09
N GLY A 396 10.00 -14.18 -12.72
CA GLY A 396 9.59 -15.55 -12.41
C GLY A 396 8.09 -15.75 -12.62
N THR A 397 7.40 -16.24 -11.60
CA THR A 397 5.93 -16.41 -11.59
C THR A 397 5.20 -15.26 -10.91
N PHE A 398 5.90 -14.19 -10.53
CA PHE A 398 5.36 -13.10 -9.70
C PHE A 398 4.83 -11.90 -10.51
N GLY A 399 4.82 -12.00 -11.84
CA GLY A 399 4.32 -10.92 -12.71
C GLY A 399 5.39 -9.88 -13.03
N ALA A 400 4.98 -8.66 -13.35
CA ALA A 400 5.87 -7.62 -13.88
C ALA A 400 6.13 -6.48 -12.89
N GLY A 401 7.08 -5.63 -13.25
CA GLY A 401 7.31 -4.34 -12.59
C GLY A 401 7.79 -4.46 -11.14
N ASN A 402 7.56 -3.39 -10.39
CA ASN A 402 8.06 -3.25 -9.03
C ASN A 402 7.57 -4.37 -8.09
N ILE A 403 6.27 -4.65 -8.04
CA ILE A 403 5.72 -5.70 -7.17
C ILE A 403 6.27 -7.10 -7.53
N GLY A 404 6.41 -7.40 -8.83
CA GLY A 404 6.98 -8.66 -9.29
C GLY A 404 8.44 -8.82 -8.88
N SER A 405 9.25 -7.76 -9.02
CA SER A 405 10.66 -7.76 -8.61
C SER A 405 10.82 -8.02 -7.12
N LEU A 406 10.09 -7.29 -6.28
CA LEU A 406 10.23 -7.40 -4.82
C LEU A 406 9.80 -8.78 -4.32
N LEU A 407 8.71 -9.33 -4.86
CA LEU A 407 8.26 -10.69 -4.55
C LEU A 407 9.26 -11.73 -5.01
N ASN A 408 9.77 -11.62 -6.24
CA ASN A 408 10.76 -12.57 -6.74
C ASN A 408 12.03 -12.58 -5.87
N THR A 409 12.50 -11.41 -5.46
CA THR A 409 13.64 -11.27 -4.54
C THR A 409 13.34 -11.88 -3.17
N LEU A 410 12.17 -11.60 -2.57
CA LEU A 410 11.79 -12.13 -1.27
C LEU A 410 11.68 -13.66 -1.33
N CYS A 411 10.94 -14.17 -2.30
CA CYS A 411 10.61 -15.59 -2.43
C CYS A 411 11.80 -16.46 -2.84
N SER A 412 12.80 -15.87 -3.50
CA SER A 412 14.08 -16.53 -3.81
C SER A 412 15.10 -16.47 -2.67
N SER A 413 14.88 -15.59 -1.68
CA SER A 413 15.74 -15.52 -0.49
C SER A 413 15.47 -16.67 0.48
N ARG A 414 16.41 -16.92 1.39
CA ARG A 414 16.34 -18.00 2.39
C ARG A 414 16.22 -17.40 3.80
N PRO A 415 15.34 -17.94 4.67
CA PRO A 415 15.40 -17.63 6.09
C PRO A 415 16.76 -17.98 6.68
N SER A 416 17.14 -17.33 7.79
CA SER A 416 18.40 -17.60 8.47
C SER A 416 18.47 -19.07 8.91
N GLY A 417 19.54 -19.77 8.54
CA GLY A 417 19.76 -21.19 8.87
C GLY A 417 18.96 -22.19 8.02
N SER A 418 18.18 -21.75 7.01
CA SER A 418 17.47 -22.64 6.08
C SER A 418 18.25 -22.85 4.79
N SER A 419 18.27 -24.08 4.27
CA SER A 419 18.74 -24.39 2.91
C SER A 419 17.68 -24.13 1.84
N GLN A 420 16.41 -24.04 2.24
CA GLN A 420 15.26 -23.81 1.37
C GLN A 420 14.89 -22.32 1.31
N THR A 421 14.43 -21.87 0.15
CA THR A 421 13.93 -20.50 -0.04
C THR A 421 12.54 -20.30 0.58
N PHE A 422 12.11 -19.06 0.76
CA PHE A 422 10.74 -18.75 1.21
C PHE A 422 9.68 -19.38 0.29
N GLN A 423 9.92 -19.41 -1.03
CA GLN A 423 9.06 -20.12 -1.98
C GLN A 423 9.00 -21.63 -1.69
N GLN A 424 10.15 -22.28 -1.54
CA GLN A 424 10.22 -23.73 -1.28
C GLN A 424 9.58 -24.10 0.07
N LEU A 425 9.64 -23.20 1.04
CA LEU A 425 8.99 -23.36 2.34
C LEU A 425 7.48 -23.07 2.31
N GLY A 426 6.96 -22.53 1.20
CA GLY A 426 5.53 -22.28 0.97
C GLY A 426 5.02 -20.90 1.38
N TYR A 427 5.88 -19.94 1.77
CA TYR A 427 5.45 -18.59 2.17
C TYR A 427 4.80 -17.81 1.03
N CYS A 428 5.25 -18.09 -0.20
CA CYS A 428 4.92 -17.33 -1.40
C CYS A 428 3.91 -18.01 -2.32
N ASN A 429 3.27 -19.07 -1.85
CA ASN A 429 2.20 -19.76 -2.55
C ASN A 429 0.95 -18.87 -2.71
#